data_AF-A0A2X3KFP4-F1
#
_entry.id   AF-A0A2X3KFP4-F1
#
_cell.length_a   1.000
_cell.length_b   1.000
_cell.length_c   1.000
_cell.angle_alpha   90.00
_cell.angle_beta   90.00
_cell.angle_gamma   90.00
#
_symmetry.space_group_name_H-M   'P 1'
#
loop_
_entity.id
_entity.type
_entity.pdbx_description
1 polymer ?
#
loop_
_entity_poly.entity_id
_entity_poly.type
_entity_poly.pdbx_seq_one_letter_code
_entity_poly.pdbx_strand_id
1 'polypeptide(L)'
;MFPAELVGLLDRLEGEIRANCVSSESRQWLAQCGLTVERLAAQIEPVYLPERKIHLYHCDLRGLPLALISEDGNTAWSAEYDEWGNQLNEENPHYLHQPYRLPGQQYDKESGLYYNRHRYYDPLQGRYITQDPIGLEGGMESVCVPAESGEWY
;
A
#
# COMPACT_ATOMS: atom_id res chain seq x y z
N MET A 1 -0.94 -32.89 11.20
CA MET A 1 -0.91 -31.76 12.15
C MET A 1 0.18 -32.05 13.16
N PHE A 2 1.12 -31.12 13.38
CA PHE A 2 2.18 -31.32 14.37
C PHE A 2 1.61 -31.23 15.80
N PRO A 3 2.17 -31.97 16.79
CA PRO A 3 1.78 -31.83 18.19
C PRO A 3 2.05 -30.41 18.72
N ALA A 4 1.16 -29.87 19.55
CA ALA A 4 1.29 -28.51 20.11
C ALA A 4 2.60 -28.31 20.89
N GLU A 5 3.05 -29.33 21.62
CA GLU A 5 4.32 -29.30 22.36
C GLU A 5 5.53 -29.16 21.44
N LEU A 6 5.50 -29.82 20.27
CA LEU A 6 6.57 -29.73 19.28
C LEU A 6 6.61 -28.34 18.65
N VAL A 7 5.45 -27.75 18.35
CA VAL A 7 5.36 -26.38 17.82
C VAL A 7 5.95 -25.39 18.81
N GLY A 8 5.56 -25.46 20.09
CA GLY A 8 6.12 -24.56 21.12
C GLY A 8 7.62 -24.72 21.33
N LEU A 9 8.15 -25.95 21.19
CA LEU A 9 9.60 -26.20 21.23
C LEU A 9 10.32 -25.57 20.05
N LEU A 10 9.78 -25.69 18.84
CA LEU A 10 10.35 -25.10 17.62
C LEU A 10 10.30 -23.57 17.66
N ASP A 11 9.19 -22.99 18.10
CA ASP A 11 9.05 -21.53 18.26
C ASP A 11 10.07 -20.97 19.26
N ARG A 12 10.26 -21.66 20.40
CA ARG A 12 11.29 -21.30 21.38
C ARG A 12 12.68 -21.36 20.77
N LEU A 13 13.00 -22.45 20.08
CA LEU A 13 14.30 -22.66 19.46
C LEU A 13 14.60 -21.61 18.38
N GLU A 14 13.63 -21.28 17.52
CA GLU A 14 13.76 -20.22 16.53
C GLU A 14 14.07 -18.87 17.19
N GLY A 15 13.37 -18.54 18.29
CA GLY A 15 13.63 -17.34 19.08
C GLY A 15 15.05 -17.30 19.66
N GLU A 16 15.52 -18.41 20.24
CA GLU A 16 16.88 -18.53 20.79
C GLU A 16 17.96 -18.40 19.70
N ILE A 17 17.75 -19.00 18.52
CA ILE A 17 18.68 -18.89 17.38
C ILE A 17 18.74 -17.45 16.88
N ARG A 18 17.59 -16.78 16.72
CA ARG A 18 17.52 -15.38 16.29
C ARG A 18 18.20 -14.42 17.27
N ALA A 19 18.09 -14.69 18.57
CA ALA A 19 18.75 -13.91 19.62
C ALA A 19 20.23 -14.33 19.86
N ASN A 20 20.75 -15.29 19.08
CA ASN A 20 22.09 -15.86 19.23
C ASN A 20 22.39 -16.36 20.66
N CYS A 21 21.38 -16.92 21.34
CA CYS A 21 21.44 -17.32 22.75
C CYS A 21 20.89 -18.74 23.00
N VAL A 22 21.18 -19.68 22.09
CA VAL A 22 20.71 -21.08 22.18
C VAL A 22 21.12 -21.76 23.48
N SER A 23 20.10 -22.19 24.24
CA SER A 23 20.24 -22.81 25.55
C SER A 23 20.92 -24.18 25.47
N SER A 24 21.49 -24.64 26.59
CA SER A 24 22.11 -25.97 26.67
C SER A 24 21.10 -27.10 26.43
N GLU A 25 19.87 -26.93 26.92
CA GLU A 25 18.75 -27.85 26.69
C GLU A 25 18.42 -27.97 25.19
N SER A 26 18.25 -26.83 24.51
CA SER A 26 18.00 -26.79 23.06
C SER A 26 19.15 -27.42 22.26
N ARG A 27 20.40 -27.18 22.64
CA ARG A 27 21.58 -27.81 22.01
C ARG A 27 21.58 -29.33 22.20
N GLN A 28 21.22 -29.81 23.39
CA GLN A 28 21.16 -31.24 23.68
C GLN A 28 20.04 -31.93 22.90
N TRP A 29 18.87 -31.29 22.80
CA TRP A 29 17.76 -31.77 21.97
C TRP A 29 18.16 -31.84 20.49
N LEU A 30 18.79 -30.79 19.96
CA LEU A 30 19.32 -30.81 18.59
C LEU A 30 20.33 -31.92 18.34
N ALA A 31 21.23 -32.16 19.29
CA ALA A 31 22.20 -33.25 19.20
C ALA A 31 21.52 -34.64 19.17
N GLN A 32 20.45 -34.84 19.95
CA GLN A 32 19.65 -36.07 19.89
C GLN A 32 18.97 -36.26 18.52
N CYS A 33 18.56 -35.16 17.89
CA CYS A 33 17.99 -35.16 16.54
C CYS A 33 19.05 -35.21 15.43
N GLY A 34 20.35 -35.17 15.74
CA GLY A 34 21.43 -35.12 14.74
C GLY A 34 21.52 -33.81 13.96
N LEU A 35 21.02 -32.71 14.54
CA LEU A 35 21.03 -31.37 13.97
C LEU A 35 22.03 -30.47 14.70
N THR A 36 22.53 -29.44 14.01
CA THR A 36 23.37 -28.40 14.61
C THR A 36 22.67 -27.05 14.55
N VAL A 37 23.06 -26.13 15.43
CA VAL A 37 22.51 -24.77 15.48
C VAL A 37 22.78 -24.04 14.17
N GLU A 38 23.97 -24.21 13.59
CA GLU A 38 24.37 -23.53 12.34
C GLU A 38 23.52 -23.99 11.16
N ARG A 39 23.24 -25.30 11.07
CA ARG A 39 22.40 -25.87 10.02
C ARG A 39 20.97 -25.36 10.10
N LEU A 40 20.43 -25.23 11.31
CA LEU A 40 19.08 -24.74 11.53
C LEU A 40 18.99 -23.23 11.31
N ALA A 41 19.98 -22.47 11.78
CA ALA A 41 20.11 -21.04 11.53
C ALA A 41 20.14 -20.72 10.02
N ALA A 42 20.81 -21.55 9.22
CA ALA A 42 20.84 -21.41 7.76
C ALA A 42 19.50 -21.68 7.07
N GLN A 43 18.55 -22.32 7.75
CA GLN A 43 17.20 -22.62 7.23
C GLN A 43 16.13 -21.64 7.72
N ILE A 44 16.43 -20.84 8.74
CA ILE A 44 15.50 -19.82 9.22
C ILE A 44 15.44 -18.71 8.19
N GLU A 45 14.24 -18.44 7.68
CA GLU A 45 14.03 -17.29 6.81
C GLU A 45 14.32 -16.00 7.58
N PRO A 46 15.05 -15.04 6.97
CA PRO A 46 15.28 -13.76 7.59
C PRO A 46 13.94 -13.07 7.81
N VAL A 47 13.79 -12.43 8.97
CA VAL A 47 12.62 -11.59 9.23
C VAL A 47 12.60 -10.49 8.17
N TYR A 48 11.55 -10.46 7.36
CA TYR A 48 11.34 -9.36 6.43
C TYR A 48 11.02 -8.09 7.23
N LEU A 49 12.03 -7.22 7.35
CA LEU A 49 11.86 -5.86 7.83
C LEU A 49 11.79 -4.96 6.59
N PRO A 50 10.59 -4.58 6.11
CA PRO A 50 10.51 -3.66 4.98
C PRO A 50 11.20 -2.36 5.35
N GLU A 51 12.16 -1.93 4.54
CA GLU A 51 12.71 -0.60 4.62
C GLU A 51 11.57 0.40 4.35
N ARG A 52 11.26 1.22 5.36
CA ARG A 52 10.19 2.21 5.25
C ARG A 52 10.78 3.47 4.62
N LYS A 53 10.28 3.85 3.45
CA LYS A 53 10.62 5.12 2.81
C LYS A 53 9.46 6.09 2.96
N ILE A 54 9.75 7.28 3.46
CA ILE A 54 8.75 8.34 3.62
C ILE A 54 8.79 9.24 2.39
N HIS A 55 7.62 9.54 1.85
CA HIS A 55 7.44 10.57 0.83
C HIS A 55 6.33 11.51 1.27
N LEU A 56 6.52 12.81 1.03
CA LEU A 56 5.56 13.86 1.31
C LEU A 56 4.78 14.18 0.04
N TYR A 57 3.45 14.22 0.16
CA TYR A 57 2.58 14.61 -0.94
C TYR A 57 2.59 16.14 -1.08
N HIS A 58 2.95 16.61 -2.26
CA HIS A 58 2.69 17.98 -2.70
C HIS A 58 1.46 17.97 -3.61
N CYS A 59 0.40 18.66 -3.18
CA CYS A 59 -0.88 18.68 -3.87
C CYS A 59 -1.25 20.09 -4.36
N ASP A 60 -2.11 20.14 -5.39
CA ASP A 60 -2.78 21.38 -5.80
C ASP A 60 -3.90 21.78 -4.82
N LEU A 61 -4.57 22.90 -5.12
CA LEU A 61 -5.69 23.42 -4.32
C LEU A 61 -6.92 22.50 -4.27
N ARG A 62 -7.08 21.59 -5.24
CA ARG A 62 -8.15 20.58 -5.28
C ARG A 62 -7.77 19.33 -4.48
N GLY A 63 -6.54 19.25 -3.99
CA GLY A 63 -5.98 18.09 -3.30
C GLY A 63 -5.41 17.02 -4.24
N LEU A 64 -5.20 17.33 -5.52
CA LEU A 64 -4.63 16.42 -6.50
C LEU A 64 -3.09 16.31 -6.30
N PRO A 65 -2.53 15.10 -6.11
CA PRO A 65 -1.09 14.91 -5.97
C PRO A 65 -0.31 15.31 -7.21
N LEU A 66 0.50 16.37 -7.13
CA LEU A 66 1.37 16.83 -8.21
C LEU A 66 2.79 16.24 -8.11
N ALA A 67 3.27 16.00 -6.88
CA ALA A 67 4.60 15.43 -6.66
C ALA A 67 4.70 14.64 -5.34
N LEU A 68 5.65 13.71 -5.31
CA LEU A 68 6.13 13.04 -4.10
C LEU A 68 7.55 13.53 -3.81
N ILE A 69 7.73 14.14 -2.65
CA ILE A 69 9.01 14.67 -2.20
C ILE A 69 9.65 13.68 -1.23
N SER A 70 10.89 13.26 -1.51
CA SER A 70 11.67 12.41 -0.62
C SER A 70 12.09 13.17 0.65
N GLU A 71 12.57 12.45 1.66
CA GLU A 71 13.12 13.07 2.88
C GLU A 71 14.27 14.06 2.59
N ASP A 72 15.05 13.81 1.53
CA ASP A 72 16.13 14.70 1.09
C ASP A 72 15.66 15.96 0.33
N GLY A 73 14.34 16.15 0.17
CA GLY A 73 13.77 17.29 -0.57
C GLY A 73 13.76 17.13 -2.10
N ASN A 74 14.20 15.99 -2.62
CA ASN A 74 14.16 15.69 -4.06
C ASN A 74 12.77 15.26 -4.51
N THR A 75 12.42 15.56 -5.76
CA THR A 75 11.19 15.06 -6.38
C THR A 75 11.41 13.61 -6.82
N ALA A 76 10.75 12.67 -6.15
CA ALA A 76 10.85 11.24 -6.45
C ALA A 76 9.83 10.77 -7.48
N TRP A 77 8.73 11.53 -7.62
CA TRP A 77 7.66 11.32 -8.58
C TRP A 77 6.94 12.65 -8.83
N SER A 78 6.48 12.90 -10.05
CA SER A 78 5.60 14.02 -10.38
C SER A 78 4.63 13.65 -11.50
N ALA A 79 3.51 14.36 -11.55
CA ALA A 79 2.54 14.22 -12.63
C ALA A 79 1.81 15.53 -12.91
N GLU A 80 1.41 15.69 -14.17
CA GLU A 80 0.58 16.79 -14.64
C GLU A 80 -0.82 16.27 -14.96
N TYR A 81 -1.84 17.09 -14.68
CA TYR A 81 -3.23 16.71 -14.85
C TYR A 81 -4.05 17.84 -15.47
N ASP A 82 -5.14 17.47 -16.13
CA ASP A 82 -6.15 18.42 -16.58
C ASP A 82 -7.17 18.80 -15.46
N GLU A 83 -8.20 19.54 -15.85
CA GLU A 83 -9.26 20.02 -14.97
C GLU A 83 -10.11 18.88 -14.39
N TRP A 84 -10.20 17.75 -15.10
CA TRP A 84 -10.98 16.57 -14.70
C TRP A 84 -10.16 15.50 -13.99
N GLY A 85 -8.85 15.72 -13.84
CA GLY A 85 -7.92 14.81 -13.19
C GLY A 85 -7.36 13.72 -14.10
N ASN A 86 -7.49 13.84 -15.43
CA ASN A 86 -6.75 12.97 -16.36
C ASN A 86 -5.27 13.26 -16.25
N GLN A 87 -4.46 12.22 -16.10
CA GLN A 87 -3.00 12.33 -16.09
C GLN A 87 -2.50 12.61 -17.51
N LEU A 88 -1.90 13.77 -17.71
CA LEU A 88 -1.33 14.21 -18.99
C LEU A 88 0.11 13.76 -19.15
N ASN A 89 0.88 13.82 -18.06
CA ASN A 89 2.28 13.43 -18.02
C ASN A 89 2.64 12.85 -16.65
N GLU A 90 3.69 12.04 -16.59
CA GLU A 90 4.26 11.49 -15.36
C GLU A 90 5.77 11.33 -15.48
N GLU A 91 6.48 11.81 -14.47
CA GLU A 91 7.89 11.51 -14.25
C GLU A 91 8.03 10.60 -13.02
N ASN A 92 8.43 9.35 -13.26
CA ASN A 92 8.53 8.33 -12.22
C ASN A 92 9.84 7.52 -12.33
N PRO A 93 11.00 8.15 -12.04
CA PRO A 93 12.31 7.49 -12.18
C PRO A 93 12.51 6.32 -11.20
N HIS A 94 11.73 6.28 -10.12
CA HIS A 94 11.85 5.29 -9.05
C HIS A 94 10.74 4.23 -9.05
N TYR A 95 9.89 4.21 -10.09
CA TYR A 95 8.76 3.27 -10.20
C TYR A 95 7.86 3.23 -8.95
N LEU A 96 7.64 4.40 -8.34
CA LEU A 96 6.79 4.53 -7.18
C LEU A 96 5.33 4.24 -7.54
N HIS A 97 4.68 3.45 -6.69
CA HIS A 97 3.26 3.19 -6.81
C HIS A 97 2.46 4.33 -6.15
N GLN A 98 2.02 5.28 -6.97
CA GLN A 98 1.09 6.34 -6.59
C GLN A 98 -0.25 6.06 -7.31
N PRO A 99 -1.30 5.64 -6.58
CA PRO A 99 -2.63 5.48 -7.17
C PRO A 99 -3.58 6.64 -6.85
N TYR A 100 -3.25 7.56 -5.94
CA TYR A 100 -4.22 8.56 -5.49
C TYR A 100 -4.48 9.65 -6.54
N ARG A 101 -5.73 10.08 -6.66
CA ARG A 101 -6.18 11.14 -7.57
C ARG A 101 -6.82 12.27 -6.77
N LEU A 102 -7.96 12.79 -7.21
CA LEU A 102 -8.75 13.76 -6.44
C LEU A 102 -9.17 13.16 -5.08
N PRO A 103 -9.56 13.96 -4.09
CA PRO A 103 -9.91 13.48 -2.76
C PRO A 103 -10.85 12.27 -2.75
N GLY A 104 -10.40 11.18 -2.12
CA GLY A 104 -11.15 9.92 -2.02
C GLY A 104 -11.06 9.00 -3.25
N GLN A 105 -10.37 9.42 -4.31
CA GLN A 105 -10.20 8.64 -5.54
C GLN A 105 -8.87 7.89 -5.59
N GLN A 106 -8.92 6.67 -6.13
CA GLN A 106 -7.77 5.85 -6.47
C GLN A 106 -7.87 5.38 -7.91
N TYR A 107 -6.79 5.52 -8.68
CA TYR A 107 -6.70 5.00 -10.03
C TYR A 107 -6.65 3.47 -10.00
N ASP A 108 -7.59 2.86 -10.72
CA ASP A 108 -7.60 1.44 -11.00
C ASP A 108 -7.00 1.22 -12.40
N LYS A 109 -5.82 0.60 -12.43
CA LYS A 109 -5.10 0.30 -13.67
C LYS A 109 -5.84 -0.71 -14.56
N GLU A 110 -6.62 -1.61 -13.98
CA GLU A 110 -7.31 -2.66 -14.76
C GLU A 110 -8.45 -2.06 -15.60
N SER A 111 -9.24 -1.17 -15.01
CA SER A 111 -10.36 -0.51 -15.68
C SER A 111 -9.99 0.80 -16.37
N GLY A 112 -8.91 1.46 -15.93
CA GLY A 112 -8.58 2.83 -16.34
C GLY A 112 -9.43 3.91 -15.65
N LEU A 113 -10.28 3.53 -14.68
CA LEU A 113 -11.21 4.42 -13.99
C LEU A 113 -10.70 4.82 -12.61
N TYR A 114 -11.32 5.82 -12.02
CA TYR A 114 -11.01 6.27 -10.66
C TYR A 114 -12.06 5.75 -9.69
N TYR A 115 -11.65 4.83 -8.83
CA TYR A 115 -12.49 4.26 -7.80
C TYR A 115 -12.63 5.21 -6.61
N ASN A 116 -13.87 5.48 -6.21
CA ASN A 116 -14.21 6.26 -5.03
C ASN A 116 -15.27 5.51 -4.21
N ARG A 117 -14.80 4.66 -3.30
CA ARG A 117 -15.57 3.83 -2.33
C ARG A 117 -16.67 2.93 -2.90
N HIS A 118 -17.65 3.49 -3.59
CA HIS A 118 -18.79 2.77 -4.17
C HIS A 118 -19.11 3.24 -5.59
N ARG A 119 -18.32 4.16 -6.15
CA ARG A 119 -18.55 4.73 -7.47
C ARG A 119 -17.26 4.71 -8.28
N TYR A 120 -17.39 4.47 -9.58
CA TYR A 120 -16.31 4.64 -10.54
C TYR A 120 -16.48 5.95 -11.29
N TYR A 121 -15.44 6.77 -11.30
CA TYR A 121 -15.36 8.01 -12.06
C TYR A 121 -14.59 7.77 -13.36
N ASP A 122 -15.18 8.19 -14.47
CA ASP A 122 -14.54 8.20 -15.78
C ASP A 122 -13.99 9.62 -16.03
N PRO A 123 -12.66 9.79 -15.99
CA PRO A 123 -12.05 11.10 -16.14
C PRO A 123 -12.14 11.62 -17.58
N LEU A 124 -12.32 10.75 -18.59
CA LEU A 124 -12.54 11.18 -19.98
C LEU A 124 -13.91 11.82 -20.18
N GLN A 125 -14.91 11.36 -19.43
CA GLN A 125 -16.27 11.91 -19.46
C GLN A 125 -16.49 12.98 -18.38
N GLY A 126 -15.54 13.14 -17.44
CA GLY A 126 -15.65 14.07 -16.33
C GLY A 126 -16.79 13.73 -15.35
N ARG A 127 -17.22 12.46 -15.25
CA ARG A 127 -18.38 12.07 -14.43
C ARG A 127 -18.26 10.67 -13.83
N TYR A 128 -19.06 10.40 -12.79
CA TYR A 128 -19.27 9.02 -12.35
C TYR A 128 -19.91 8.19 -13.48
N ILE A 129 -19.73 6.88 -13.48
CA ILE A 129 -20.44 5.94 -14.38
C ILE A 129 -21.27 4.92 -13.61
N THR A 130 -21.12 4.92 -12.29
CA THR A 130 -21.94 4.13 -11.36
C THR A 130 -23.01 5.04 -10.77
N GLN A 131 -24.23 4.52 -10.64
CA GLN A 131 -25.32 5.22 -9.98
C GLN A 131 -24.94 5.57 -8.53
N ASP A 132 -25.36 6.76 -8.08
CA ASP A 132 -25.17 7.14 -6.69
C ASP A 132 -25.88 6.14 -5.74
N PRO A 133 -25.18 5.58 -4.74
CA PRO A 133 -25.82 4.71 -3.74
C PRO A 133 -26.99 5.35 -2.99
N ILE A 134 -27.06 6.70 -2.91
CA ILE A 134 -28.19 7.43 -2.31
C ILE A 134 -29.42 7.51 -3.25
N GLY A 135 -29.27 7.05 -4.50
CA GLY A 135 -30.34 7.03 -5.48
C GLY A 135 -30.83 8.43 -5.87
N LEU A 136 -32.13 8.53 -6.17
CA LEU A 136 -32.78 9.79 -6.59
C LEU A 136 -32.85 10.85 -5.48
N GLU A 137 -32.57 10.46 -4.23
CA GLU A 137 -32.49 11.39 -3.10
C GLU A 137 -31.28 12.33 -3.21
N GLY A 138 -30.28 11.94 -4.03
CA GLY A 138 -29.10 12.75 -4.37
C GLY A 138 -29.31 13.74 -5.52
N GLY A 139 -30.52 13.80 -6.10
CA GLY A 139 -30.86 14.66 -7.23
C GLY A 139 -31.37 13.90 -8.45
N MET A 140 -31.86 14.64 -9.46
CA MET A 140 -32.40 14.07 -10.70
C MET A 140 -31.30 13.44 -11.59
N GLU A 141 -30.04 13.86 -11.40
CA GLU A 141 -28.90 13.28 -12.07
C GLU A 141 -28.32 12.16 -11.22
N SER A 142 -28.82 10.94 -11.42
CA SER A 142 -28.33 9.72 -10.73
C SER A 142 -26.82 9.42 -10.88
N VAL A 143 -26.14 10.20 -11.73
CA VAL A 143 -24.73 10.10 -12.11
C VAL A 143 -24.13 11.52 -12.07
N CYS A 144 -23.93 12.06 -10.87
CA CYS A 144 -23.40 13.42 -10.72
C CYS A 144 -21.91 13.53 -11.12
N VAL A 145 -21.48 14.76 -11.42
CA VAL A 145 -20.07 15.17 -11.53
C VAL A 145 -19.47 15.23 -10.10
N PRO A 146 -18.15 15.01 -9.89
CA PRO A 146 -17.53 15.42 -8.62
C PRO A 146 -17.88 16.89 -8.39
N ALA A 147 -18.53 17.19 -7.26
CA ALA A 147 -18.98 18.55 -6.92
C ALA A 147 -17.86 19.54 -7.23
N GLU A 148 -18.18 20.61 -7.98
CA GLU A 148 -17.27 21.71 -8.23
C GLU A 148 -16.63 22.11 -6.90
N SER A 149 -15.30 21.97 -6.79
CA SER A 149 -14.53 22.28 -5.59
C SER A 149 -14.40 23.80 -5.39
N GLY A 150 -15.45 24.57 -5.70
CA GLY A 150 -15.53 26.02 -5.64
C GLY A 150 -16.61 26.56 -4.69
N GLU A 151 -17.56 25.73 -4.25
CA GLU A 151 -18.65 26.15 -3.36
C GLU A 151 -18.60 25.44 -1.99
N TRP A 152 -17.46 25.52 -1.32
CA TRP A 152 -17.41 25.40 0.15
C TRP A 152 -16.39 26.39 0.70
N TYR A 153 -16.80 27.65 0.79
CA TYR A 153 -16.27 28.66 1.70
C TYR A 153 -17.43 29.37 2.40
#